data_AF-A0A7C1TY23-F1
#
_entry.id   AF-A0A7C1TY23-F1
#
_cell.length_a   1.000
_cell.length_b   1.000
_cell.length_c   1.000
_cell.angle_alpha   90.00
_cell.angle_beta   90.00
_cell.angle_gamma   90.00
#
_symmetry.space_group_name_H-M   'P 1'
#
loop_
_entity.id
_entity.type
_entity.pdbx_description
1 polymer ?
#
loop_
_entity_poly.entity_id
_entity_poly.type
_entity_poly.pdbx_seq_one_letter_code
_entity_poly.pdbx_strand_id
1 'polypeptide(L)' 'GNVRTGWCFSGPSLRRARIAVHLQQDLGVNLVGAALVLDLMEELESLRRQAPFPGRET' A
#
# COMPACT_ATOMS: atom_id res chain seq x y z
N GLY A 1 -15.48 29.36 15.59
CA GLY A 1 -14.15 29.44 14.96
C GLY A 1 -14.14 28.50 13.76
N ASN A 2 -13.73 29.01 12.61
CA ASN A 2 -13.73 28.35 11.29
C ASN A 2 -13.12 26.93 11.33
N VAL A 3 -13.93 25.87 11.16
CA VAL A 3 -13.39 24.51 11.00
C VAL A 3 -12.72 24.47 9.62
N ARG A 4 -11.39 24.47 9.59
CA ARG A 4 -10.67 24.24 8.34
C ARG A 4 -10.96 22.81 7.95
N THR A 5 -11.77 22.61 6.92
CA THR A 5 -11.99 21.31 6.27
C THR A 5 -10.72 20.92 5.53
N GLY A 6 -9.69 20.54 6.30
CA GLY A 6 -8.44 20.02 5.79
C GLY A 6 -8.62 18.62 5.24
N TRP A 7 -7.81 18.23 4.27
CA TRP A 7 -7.78 16.85 3.81
C TRP A 7 -7.25 15.97 4.93
N CYS A 8 -8.08 15.02 5.37
CA CYS A 8 -7.74 14.02 6.37
C CYS A 8 -7.48 12.69 5.67
N PHE A 9 -6.32 12.09 5.93
CA PHE A 9 -5.93 10.80 5.37
C PHE A 9 -5.73 9.79 6.48
N SER A 10 -6.06 8.52 6.21
CA SER A 10 -5.84 7.44 7.17
C SER A 10 -4.36 7.04 7.20
N GLY A 11 -3.92 6.39 8.28
CA GLY A 11 -2.55 5.88 8.39
C GLY A 11 -2.08 5.02 7.20
N PRO A 12 -2.91 4.11 6.65
CA PRO A 12 -2.59 3.38 5.43
C PRO A 12 -2.29 4.27 4.23
N SER A 13 -3.00 5.40 4.07
CA SER A 13 -2.75 6.35 2.99
C SER A 13 -1.34 6.94 3.06
N LEU A 14 -0.83 7.23 4.26
CA LEU A 14 0.55 7.72 4.44
C LEU A 14 1.58 6.64 4.07
N ARG A 15 1.34 5.38 4.46
CA ARG A 15 2.21 4.25 4.08
C ARG A 15 2.24 4.08 2.56
N ARG A 16 1.08 4.09 1.89
CA ARG A 16 0.97 4.00 0.43
C ARG A 16 1.73 5.12 -0.26
N ALA A 17 1.57 6.37 0.20
CA ALA A 17 2.28 7.52 -0.35
C ALA A 17 3.81 7.36 -0.24
N ARG A 18 4.33 6.91 0.90
CA ARG A 18 5.76 6.70 1.09
C ARG A 18 6.31 5.61 0.15
N ILE A 19 5.60 4.50 0.02
CA ILE A 19 5.99 3.42 -0.91
C ILE A 19 5.97 3.91 -2.36
N ALA A 20 4.95 4.68 -2.78
CA ALA A 20 4.90 5.24 -4.14
C ALA A 20 6.08 6.18 -4.44
N VAL A 21 6.54 6.97 -3.46
CA VAL A 21 7.73 7.81 -3.59
C VAL A 21 8.98 6.95 -3.78
N HIS A 22 9.15 5.91 -2.97
CA HIS A 22 10.28 4.98 -3.11
C HIS A 22 10.25 4.23 -4.44
N LEU A 23 9.09 3.76 -4.90
CA LEU A 23 8.96 3.10 -6.21
C LEU A 23 9.36 4.01 -7.38
N GLN A 24 9.03 5.30 -7.29
CA GLN A 24 9.44 6.29 -8.28
C GLN A 24 10.94 6.58 -8.23
N GLN A 25 11.51 6.71 -7.04
CA GLN A 25 12.92 7.07 -6.84
C GLN A 25 13.88 5.92 -7.09
N ASP A 26 13.56 4.74 -6.57
CA ASP A 26 14.47 3.59 -6.54
C ASP A 26 14.34 2.75 -7.81
N LEU A 27 13.13 2.67 -8.39
CA LEU A 27 12.84 1.83 -9.56
C LEU A 27 12.47 2.63 -10.81
N GLY A 28 12.37 3.97 -10.73
CA GLY A 28 12.01 4.81 -11.88
C GLY A 28 10.59 4.58 -12.41
N VAL A 29 9.71 3.95 -11.63
CA VAL A 29 8.35 3.60 -12.05
C VAL A 29 7.49 4.85 -12.04
N ASN A 30 6.67 5.08 -13.07
CA ASN A 30 5.76 6.23 -13.09
C ASN A 30 4.64 6.11 -12.04
N LEU A 31 3.89 7.20 -11.79
CA LEU A 31 2.83 7.21 -10.78
C LEU A 31 1.75 6.14 -11.00
N VAL A 32 1.39 5.86 -12.26
CA VAL A 32 0.37 4.84 -12.61
C VAL A 32 0.88 3.45 -12.26
N GLY A 33 2.14 3.16 -12.59
CA GLY A 33 2.80 1.90 -12.24
C GLY A 33 2.97 1.76 -10.72
N ALA A 34 3.29 2.85 -10.01
CA ALA A 34 3.37 2.84 -8.56
C ALA A 34 2.01 2.50 -7.91
N ALA A 35 0.91 3.04 -8.46
CA ALA A 35 -0.44 2.68 -8.01
C ALA A 35 -0.75 1.19 -8.24
N LEU A 36 -0.41 0.66 -9.41
CA LEU A 36 -0.60 -0.77 -9.71
C LEU A 36 0.21 -1.67 -8.78
N VAL A 37 1.49 -1.33 -8.53
CA VAL A 37 2.33 -2.10 -7.60
C VAL A 37 1.77 -2.08 -6.18
N LEU A 38 1.27 -0.93 -5.72
CA LEU A 38 0.62 -0.83 -4.41
C LEU A 38 -0.61 -1.74 -4.30
N ASP A 39 -1.44 -1.80 -5.34
CA ASP A 39 -2.64 -2.64 -5.35
C ASP A 39 -2.28 -4.13 -5.36
N LEU A 40 -1.26 -4.52 -6.13
CA LEU A 40 -0.73 -5.89 -6.12
C LEU A 40 -0.11 -6.28 -4.76
N MET A 41 0.54 -5.35 -4.06
CA MET A 41 1.06 -5.59 -2.71
C MET A 41 -0.08 -5.85 -1.72
N GLU A 42 -1.18 -5.09 -1.81
CA GLU A 42 -2.36 -5.32 -0.96
C GLU A 42 -3.06 -6.64 -1.29
N GLU A 43 -3.13 -6.99 -2.57
CA GLU A 43 -3.65 -8.29 -3.00
C GLU A 43 -2.80 -9.44 -2.44
N LEU A 44 -1.48 -9.34 -2.52
CA LEU A 44 -0.56 -10.33 -1.94
C LEU A 44 -0.71 -10.43 -0.42
N GLU A 45 -0.80 -9.30 0.29
CA GLU A 45 -1.06 -9.27 1.74
C GLU A 45 -2.42 -9.91 2.08
N SER A 46 -3.43 -9.72 1.23
CA SER A 46 -4.74 -10.37 1.37
C SER A 46 -4.66 -11.88 1.16
N LEU A 47 -3.99 -12.33 0.10
CA LEU A 47 -3.82 -13.75 -0.21
C LEU A 47 -3.02 -14.47 0.88
N ARG A 48 -1.95 -13.84 1.40
CA ARG A 48 -1.16 -14.38 2.51
C ARG A 48 -1.93 -14.53 3.81
N ARG A 49 -2.94 -13.69 4.05
CA ARG A 49 -3.83 -13.82 5.23
C ARG A 49 -4.85 -14.94 5.08
N GLN A 50 -5.23 -15.28 3.83
CA GLN A 50 -6.23 -16.30 3.54
C GLN A 50 -5.63 -17.70 3.44
N ALA A 51 -4.38 -17.82 2.98
CA ALA A 51 -3.68 -19.08 2.96
C ALA A 51 -3.36 -19.53 4.41
N PRO A 52 -3.77 -20.74 4.84
CA PRO A 52 -3.22 -21.36 6.03
C PRO A 52 -1.69 -21.42 5.88
N PHE A 53 -0.95 -21.07 6.93
CA PHE A 53 0.51 -21.09 6.91
C PHE A 53 0.98 -22.48 6.42
N PRO A 54 1.59 -22.61 5.22
CA PRO A 54 2.05 -23.90 4.73
C PRO A 54 3.21 -24.33 5.62
N GLY A 55 2.96 -25.30 6.51
CA GLY A 55 3.95 -25.77 7.48
C GLY A 55 3.41 -26.18 8.85
N ARG A 56 2.10 -26.15 9.10
CA ARG A 56 1.51 -26.92 10.19
C ARG A 56 0.86 -28.17 9.62
N GLU A 57 1.67 -29.21 9.46
CA GLU A 57 1.20 -30.59 9.36
C GLU A 57 0.41 -30.90 10.65
N THR A 58 -0.88 -31.22 10.47
CA THR A 58 -1.73 -31.83 11.52
C THR A 58 -1.47 -33.32 11.59
#